data_AF-A0A820NPL9-F1
#
_entry.id   AF-A0A820NPL9-F1
#
_cell.length_a   1.000
_cell.length_b   1.000
_cell.length_c   1.000
_cell.angle_alpha   90.00
_cell.angle_beta   90.00
_cell.angle_gamma   90.00
#
_symmetry.space_group_name_H-M   'P 1'
#
loop_
_entity.id
_entity.type
_entity.pdbx_description
1 polymer ?
#
loop_
_entity_poly.entity_id
_entity_poly.type
_entity_poly.pdbx_seq_one_letter_code
_entity_poly.pdbx_strand_id
1 'polypeptide(L)'
;GIFSTKASIQVVVPFLTESYSSTNDPSDSTVDLSTAINFPISINHIIQWVLYTFSGLFTIPGQQSEEFMRDPKDFAERTAKKPSEDEKNEIVENVKHILIEHRPRNFTDCIKW
;
A
#
# COMPACT_ATOMS: atom_id res chain seq x y z
N GLY A 1 -10.94 2.68 -24.82
CA GLY A 1 -10.40 3.68 -23.87
C GLY A 1 -9.52 4.70 -24.59
N ILE A 2 -9.04 5.73 -23.89
CA ILE A 2 -8.11 6.73 -24.43
C ILE A 2 -6.84 6.72 -23.56
N PHE A 3 -5.68 6.60 -24.20
CA PHE A 3 -4.37 6.70 -23.55
C PHE A 3 -3.51 7.70 -24.33
N SER A 4 -3.43 8.93 -23.84
CA SER A 4 -2.81 10.05 -24.55
C SER A 4 -3.40 10.18 -25.97
N THR A 5 -2.61 9.99 -27.03
CA THR A 5 -3.04 10.06 -28.44
C THR A 5 -3.61 8.75 -28.99
N LYS A 6 -3.61 7.66 -28.22
CA LYS A 6 -4.14 6.36 -28.63
C LYS A 6 -5.58 6.18 -28.16
N ALA A 7 -6.46 5.67 -29.03
CA ALA A 7 -7.84 5.35 -28.69
C ALA A 7 -8.22 3.94 -29.15
N SER A 8 -9.00 3.24 -28.33
CA SER A 8 -9.57 1.93 -28.64
C SER A 8 -11.09 1.95 -28.46
N ILE A 9 -11.82 1.30 -29.37
CA ILE A 9 -13.28 1.12 -29.32
C ILE A 9 -13.55 -0.38 -29.52
N GLN A 10 -14.35 -0.98 -28.65
CA GLN A 10 -14.81 -2.37 -28.78
C GLN A 10 -16.34 -2.38 -28.78
N VAL A 11 -16.93 -2.97 -29.82
CA VAL A 11 -18.38 -3.11 -29.96
C VAL A 11 -18.79 -4.48 -29.46
N VAL A 12 -19.76 -4.53 -28.55
CA VAL A 12 -20.29 -5.77 -27.99
C VAL A 12 -21.77 -5.90 -28.37
N VAL A 13 -22.09 -6.93 -29.14
CA VAL A 13 -23.45 -7.26 -29.60
C VAL A 13 -23.91 -8.57 -28.92
N PRO A 14 -25.06 -8.56 -28.21
CA PRO A 14 -25.58 -9.75 -27.54
C PRO A 14 -25.74 -10.93 -28.49
N PHE A 15 -25.33 -12.12 -28.03
CA PHE A 15 -25.41 -13.40 -28.76
C PHE A 15 -24.62 -13.47 -30.08
N LEU A 16 -23.79 -12.47 -30.40
CA LEU A 16 -23.04 -12.40 -31.66
C LEU A 16 -21.54 -12.16 -31.45
N THR A 17 -21.14 -11.28 -30.54
CA THR A 17 -19.74 -11.01 -30.24
C THR A 17 -19.38 -11.46 -28.84
N GLU A 18 -18.09 -11.71 -28.61
CA GLU A 18 -17.56 -11.94 -27.28
C GLU A 18 -17.70 -10.69 -26.39
N SER A 19 -17.69 -10.91 -25.08
CA SER A 19 -17.73 -9.82 -24.09
C SER A 19 -16.38 -9.13 -23.98
N TYR A 20 -16.35 -7.92 -23.41
CA TYR A 20 -15.08 -7.22 -23.12
C TYR A 20 -14.12 -8.12 -22.32
N SER A 21 -14.63 -8.78 -21.27
CA SER A 21 -13.88 -9.65 -20.38
C SER A 21 -13.48 -11.00 -20.99
N SER A 22 -13.87 -11.29 -22.24
CA SER A 22 -13.46 -12.50 -22.94
C SER A 22 -11.99 -12.45 -23.38
N THR A 23 -11.41 -11.24 -23.46
CA THR A 23 -9.98 -11.02 -23.64
C THR A 23 -9.42 -10.37 -22.38
N ASN A 24 -8.27 -10.84 -21.91
CA ASN A 24 -7.57 -10.19 -20.80
C ASN A 24 -6.73 -9.04 -21.35
N ASP A 25 -6.92 -7.85 -20.80
CA ASP A 25 -5.98 -6.76 -21.01
C ASP A 25 -4.60 -7.17 -20.46
N PRO A 26 -3.50 -6.72 -21.09
CA PRO A 26 -2.17 -6.95 -20.54
C PRO A 26 -2.13 -6.35 -19.12
N SER A 27 -1.68 -7.16 -18.17
CA SER A 27 -1.45 -6.68 -16.81
C SER A 27 -0.46 -5.52 -16.86
N ASP A 28 -0.74 -4.44 -16.13
CA ASP A 28 0.25 -3.39 -15.91
C ASP A 28 1.58 -4.02 -15.46
N SER A 29 2.68 -3.59 -16.05
CA SER A 29 4.00 -4.07 -15.69
C SER A 29 4.32 -3.63 -14.26
N THR A 30 4.03 -4.48 -13.29
CA THR A 30 4.43 -4.27 -11.90
C THR A 30 5.89 -4.67 -11.77
N VAL A 31 6.71 -3.73 -11.30
CA VAL A 31 8.09 -4.02 -10.91
C VAL A 31 8.03 -4.85 -9.65
N ASP A 32 8.78 -5.95 -9.60
CA ASP A 32 8.91 -6.73 -8.37
C ASP A 32 9.57 -5.87 -7.27
N LEU A 33 8.89 -5.72 -6.13
CA LEU A 33 9.30 -4.89 -5.01
C LEU A 33 10.70 -5.30 -4.50
N SER A 34 11.05 -6.58 -4.61
CA SER A 34 12.38 -7.11 -4.26
C SER A 34 13.51 -6.46 -5.07
N THR A 35 13.28 -6.20 -6.36
CA THR A 35 14.24 -5.55 -7.27
C THR A 35 14.30 -4.05 -7.01
N ALA A 36 13.17 -3.44 -6.65
CA ALA A 36 13.11 -2.02 -6.31
C ALA A 36 13.87 -1.67 -5.01
N ILE A 37 13.81 -2.55 -4.01
CA ILE A 37 14.46 -2.33 -2.70
C ILE A 37 15.96 -2.63 -2.75
N ASN A 38 16.38 -3.73 -3.39
CA ASN A 38 17.75 -4.20 -3.28
C ASN A 38 18.67 -3.78 -4.44
N PHE A 39 18.11 -3.63 -5.65
CA PHE A 39 18.90 -3.36 -6.86
C PHE A 39 18.14 -2.42 -7.82
N PRO A 40 17.98 -1.14 -7.47
CA PRO A 40 17.29 -0.19 -8.32
C PRO A 40 18.10 0.09 -9.59
N ILE A 41 17.63 -0.43 -10.72
CA ILE A 41 18.24 -0.24 -12.04
C ILE A 41 17.55 0.83 -12.89
N SER A 42 16.39 1.35 -12.45
CA SER A 42 15.62 2.37 -13.17
C SER A 42 14.99 3.39 -12.23
N ILE A 43 14.69 4.57 -12.76
CA ILE A 43 14.00 5.63 -12.00
C ILE A 43 12.62 5.17 -11.50
N ASN A 44 11.93 4.32 -12.25
CA ASN A 44 10.64 3.77 -11.83
C ASN A 44 10.78 2.90 -10.59
N HIS A 45 11.87 2.14 -10.45
CA HIS A 45 12.13 1.34 -9.25
C HIS A 45 12.30 2.25 -8.03
N ILE A 46 13.02 3.36 -8.19
CA ILE A 46 13.22 4.36 -7.13
C ILE A 46 11.88 5.01 -6.75
N ILE A 47 11.06 5.41 -7.72
CA ILE A 47 9.74 6.00 -7.44
C ILE A 47 8.86 5.01 -6.66
N GLN A 48 8.84 3.74 -7.07
CA GLN A 48 8.08 2.70 -6.35
C GLN A 48 8.60 2.49 -4.94
N TRP A 49 9.93 2.47 -4.76
CA TRP A 49 10.55 2.41 -3.44
C TRP A 49 10.14 3.60 -2.57
N VAL A 50 10.22 4.84 -3.08
CA VAL A 50 9.82 6.04 -2.34
C VAL A 50 8.35 5.98 -1.92
N LEU A 51 7.45 5.58 -2.82
CA LEU A 51 6.02 5.45 -2.50
C LEU A 51 5.76 4.39 -1.44
N TYR A 52 6.44 3.24 -1.54
CA TYR A 52 6.34 2.17 -0.56
C TYR A 52 6.86 2.62 0.82
N THR A 53 8.06 3.22 0.86
CA THR A 53 8.66 3.75 2.09
C THR A 53 7.81 4.84 2.71
N PHE A 54 7.27 5.77 1.91
CA PHE A 54 6.38 6.81 2.41
C PHE A 54 5.12 6.22 3.06
N SER A 55 4.49 5.25 2.40
CA SER A 55 3.32 4.57 2.95
C SER A 55 3.65 3.84 4.26
N GLY A 56 4.79 3.13 4.30
CA GLY A 56 5.27 2.40 5.48
C GLY A 56 5.62 3.30 6.67
N LEU A 57 6.02 4.55 6.42
CA LEU A 57 6.37 5.50 7.49
C LEU A 57 5.17 6.32 7.98
N PHE A 58 4.32 6.80 7.06
CA PHE A 58 3.32 7.82 7.39
C PHE A 58 1.88 7.34 7.26
N THR A 59 1.58 6.40 6.37
CA THR A 59 0.21 5.98 6.09
C THR A 59 -0.19 4.78 6.93
N ILE A 60 0.57 3.68 6.82
CA ILE A 60 0.24 2.41 7.47
C ILE A 60 0.28 2.55 9.00
N PRO A 61 1.36 3.07 9.64
CA PRO A 61 1.40 3.21 11.09
C PRO A 61 0.34 4.19 11.62
N GLY A 62 0.06 5.24 10.85
CA GLY A 62 -0.96 6.24 11.18
C GLY A 62 -2.36 5.62 11.22
N GLN A 63 -2.73 4.87 10.17
CA GLN A 63 -4.02 4.19 10.11
C GLN A 63 -4.16 3.12 11.21
N GLN A 64 -3.11 2.32 11.43
CA GLN A 64 -3.11 1.31 12.49
C GLN A 64 -3.32 1.94 13.88
N SER A 65 -2.66 3.07 14.13
CA SER A 65 -2.78 3.82 15.38
C SER A 65 -4.19 4.41 15.55
N GLU A 66 -4.78 4.93 14.47
CA GLU A 66 -6.17 5.44 14.49
C GLU A 66 -7.17 4.31 14.79
N GLU A 67 -7.05 3.16 14.11
CA GLU A 67 -7.91 2.00 14.34
C GLU A 67 -7.80 1.48 15.78
N PHE A 68 -6.57 1.42 16.31
CA PHE A 68 -6.33 1.05 17.71
C PHE A 68 -6.99 2.04 18.68
N MET A 69 -6.87 3.35 18.42
CA MET A 69 -7.50 4.38 19.27
C MET A 69 -9.04 4.32 19.19
N ARG A 70 -9.61 3.93 18.05
CA ARG A 70 -11.06 3.85 17.84
C ARG A 70 -11.67 2.67 18.58
N ASP A 71 -11.11 1.48 18.43
CA ASP A 71 -11.57 0.28 19.15
C ASP A 71 -10.38 -0.67 19.45
N PRO A 72 -9.79 -0.55 20.65
CA PRO A 72 -8.65 -1.38 21.03
C PRO A 72 -8.98 -2.88 21.11
N LYS A 73 -10.23 -3.25 21.42
CA LYS A 73 -10.61 -4.66 21.63
C LYS A 73 -10.76 -5.37 20.29
N ASP A 74 -11.49 -4.76 19.36
CA ASP A 74 -11.65 -5.28 18.00
C ASP A 74 -10.31 -5.31 17.26
N PHE A 75 -9.49 -4.25 17.41
CA PHE A 75 -8.15 -4.21 16.83
C PHE A 75 -7.27 -5.38 17.31
N ALA A 76 -7.23 -5.65 18.62
CA ALA A 76 -6.45 -6.75 19.16
C ALA A 76 -6.92 -8.12 18.62
N GLU A 77 -8.24 -8.33 18.50
CA GLU A 77 -8.79 -9.57 17.95
C GLU A 77 -8.46 -9.73 16.46
N ARG A 78 -8.58 -8.67 15.66
CA ARG A 78 -8.23 -8.68 14.23
C ARG A 78 -6.74 -8.93 14.00
N THR A 79 -5.88 -8.30 14.80
CA THR A 79 -4.43 -8.50 14.73
C THR A 79 -4.07 -9.93 15.15
N ALA A 80 -4.68 -10.47 16.21
CA ALA A 80 -4.43 -11.86 16.64
C ALA A 80 -4.82 -12.91 15.58
N LYS A 81 -5.81 -12.61 14.73
CA LYS A 81 -6.24 -13.49 13.61
C LYS A 81 -5.28 -13.49 12.41
N LYS A 82 -4.25 -12.63 12.39
CA LYS A 82 -3.25 -12.63 11.31
C LYS A 82 -2.44 -13.94 11.32
N PRO A 83 -2.11 -14.51 10.14
CA PRO A 83 -1.46 -15.81 10.06
C PRO A 83 0.02 -15.77 10.43
N SER A 84 0.71 -14.65 10.16
CA SER A 84 2.13 -14.47 10.44
C SER A 84 2.34 -13.79 11.78
N GLU A 85 3.25 -14.31 12.61
CA GLU A 85 3.63 -13.67 13.87
C GLU A 85 4.44 -12.39 13.62
N ASP A 86 5.23 -12.35 12.56
CA ASP A 86 5.99 -11.16 12.17
C ASP A 86 5.06 -10.00 11.79
N GLU A 87 3.96 -10.28 11.06
CA GLU A 87 2.96 -9.26 10.74
C GLU A 87 2.28 -8.72 12.00
N LYS A 88 2.00 -9.57 12.99
CA LYS A 88 1.41 -9.12 14.26
C LYS A 88 2.36 -8.21 15.01
N ASN A 89 3.62 -8.60 15.10
CA ASN A 89 4.66 -7.83 15.77
C ASN A 89 4.87 -6.48 15.10
N GLU A 90 4.91 -6.44 13.77
CA GLU A 90 5.01 -5.20 13.00
C GLU A 90 3.84 -4.26 13.29
N ILE A 91 2.60 -4.76 13.26
CA ILE A 91 1.40 -3.96 13.55
C ILE A 91 1.46 -3.36 14.96
N VAL A 92 1.83 -4.17 15.96
CA VAL A 92 1.91 -3.71 17.36
C VAL A 92 3.05 -2.71 17.54
N GLU A 93 4.21 -2.97 16.92
CA GLU A 93 5.36 -2.08 17.02
C GLU A 93 5.08 -0.73 16.35
N ASN A 94 4.41 -0.71 15.20
CA ASN A 94 4.00 0.53 14.53
C ASN A 94 3.12 1.40 15.43
N VAL A 95 2.12 0.81 16.09
CA VAL A 95 1.23 1.53 17.02
C VAL A 95 2.01 2.05 18.23
N LYS A 96 2.89 1.22 18.80
CA LYS A 96 3.74 1.58 19.94
C LYS A 96 4.70 2.73 19.59
N HIS A 97 5.34 2.65 18.43
CA HIS A 97 6.28 3.63 17.92
C HIS A 97 5.61 5.00 17.75
N ILE A 98 4.42 5.06 17.15
CA ILE A 98 3.70 6.32 16.89
C ILE A 98 3.05 6.89 18.16
N LEU A 99 2.45 6.06 19.01
CA LEU A 99 1.66 6.55 20.15
C LEU A 99 2.48 6.76 21.43
N ILE A 100 3.62 6.08 21.58
CA ILE A 100 4.40 6.06 22.82
C ILE A 100 5.81 6.60 22.59
N GLU A 101 6.62 5.94 21.76
CA GLU A 101 8.07 6.19 21.69
C GLU A 101 8.42 7.50 20.98
N HIS A 102 7.81 7.71 19.82
CA HIS A 102 8.16 8.79 18.91
C HIS A 102 7.00 9.78 18.69
N ARG A 103 6.07 9.86 19.64
CA ARG A 103 4.92 10.76 19.54
C ARG A 103 5.37 12.24 19.61
N PRO A 104 5.28 13.01 18.51
CA PRO A 104 5.69 14.40 18.52
C PRO A 104 4.68 15.25 19.32
N ARG A 105 5.17 16.22 20.10
CA ARG A 105 4.31 17.17 20.84
C ARG A 105 4.29 18.55 20.22
N ASN A 106 5.32 18.87 19.44
CA ASN A 106 5.46 20.12 18.72
C ASN A 106 6.16 19.88 17.37
N PHE A 107 6.13 20.89 16.49
CA PHE A 107 6.71 20.79 15.15
C PHE A 107 8.23 20.50 15.17
N THR A 108 8.95 21.02 16.15
CA THR A 108 10.40 20.78 16.29
C THR A 108 10.69 19.31 16.58
N ASP A 109 9.83 18.62 17.31
CA ASP A 109 9.96 17.18 17.55
C ASP A 109 9.80 16.40 16.25
N CYS A 110 8.91 16.82 15.34
CA CYS A 110 8.76 16.20 14.02
C CYS A 110 10.00 16.37 13.12
N ILE A 111 10.76 17.46 13.28
CA ILE A 111 12.01 17.68 12.53
C ILE A 111 13.13 16.77 13.07
N LYS A 112 13.10 16.43 14.36
CA LYS A 112 14.11 15.59 15.02
C LYS A 112 13.85 14.10 14.85
N TRP A 113 12.61 13.73 14.58
CA TRP A 113 12.18 12.37 14.29
C TRP A 113 12.91 11.82 13.07
#